data_AF-A0A0D1Z4K0-F1
#
_entry.id   AF-A0A0D1Z4K0-F1
#
_cell.length_a   1.000
_cell.length_b   1.000
_cell.length_c   1.000
_cell.angle_alpha   90.00
_cell.angle_beta   90.00
_cell.angle_gamma   90.00
#
_symmetry.space_group_name_H-M   'P 1'
#
loop_
_entity.id
_entity.type
_entity.pdbx_description
1 polymer ?
#
loop_
_entity_poly.entity_id
_entity_poly.type
_entity_poly.pdbx_seq_one_letter_code
_entity_poly.pdbx_strand_id
1 'polypeptide(L)'
;MDTRMSNSPSPPPQAPIASAPGARAAALHKVFRGALSSSIRANSYDNFSSCFPTPAKYCPTALEGVWKQLNTRLEEECMRDFEKILEERSVVEGLNQWDGMIEEARRAKNRAVEGEEPPVPLHKLSAEELYTAHLTPFIQQASEELNTKLQQTQQDNANKMNEISEQRAEIARLLATLQGAVKEVEAGVQATMQADGGGFDGNSLRTEVWDMEQEITATRQ
;
A
#
# COMPACT_ATOMS: atom_id res chain seq x y z
N MET A 1 -14.91 -19.86 -13.31
CA MET A 1 -14.00 -19.12 -14.21
C MET A 1 -13.71 -17.80 -13.52
N ASP A 2 -12.75 -17.81 -12.60
CA ASP A 2 -12.46 -16.66 -11.74
C ASP A 2 -11.48 -15.73 -12.43
N THR A 3 -11.96 -14.53 -12.71
CA THR A 3 -11.21 -13.38 -13.26
C THR A 3 -10.09 -12.98 -12.31
N ARG A 4 -8.83 -13.26 -12.69
CA ARG A 4 -7.63 -12.64 -12.09
C ARG A 4 -7.70 -11.12 -12.33
N MET A 5 -7.98 -10.36 -11.28
CA MET A 5 -7.80 -8.91 -11.30
C MET A 5 -6.29 -8.62 -11.41
N SER A 6 -5.91 -8.04 -12.55
CA SER A 6 -4.58 -7.50 -12.81
C SER A 6 -4.37 -6.24 -11.97
N ASN A 7 -4.10 -6.39 -10.68
CA ASN A 7 -3.64 -5.29 -9.84
C ASN A 7 -2.13 -5.16 -9.99
N SER A 8 -1.69 -4.53 -11.08
CA SER A 8 -0.36 -3.92 -11.13
C SER A 8 -0.43 -2.65 -10.28
N PRO A 9 0.26 -2.56 -9.12
CA PRO A 9 0.27 -1.33 -8.35
C PRO A 9 1.16 -0.34 -9.09
N SER A 10 0.55 0.70 -9.64
CA SER A 10 1.31 1.83 -10.17
C SER A 10 2.26 2.37 -9.09
N PRO A 11 3.50 2.74 -9.42
CA PRO A 11 4.42 3.31 -8.45
C PRO A 11 3.79 4.55 -7.80
N PRO A 12 4.12 4.82 -6.52
CA PRO A 12 3.57 5.97 -5.80
C PRO A 12 3.79 7.25 -6.61
N PRO A 13 2.81 8.18 -6.66
CA PRO A 13 2.94 9.43 -7.41
C PRO A 13 4.20 10.16 -6.97
N GLN A 14 5.04 10.54 -7.93
CA GLN A 14 6.21 11.35 -7.64
C GLN A 14 5.76 12.64 -6.95
N ALA A 15 6.50 13.07 -5.92
CA ALA A 15 6.15 14.26 -5.16
C ALA A 15 5.96 15.46 -6.11
N PRO A 16 4.95 16.33 -5.88
CA PRO A 16 4.68 17.45 -6.77
C PRO A 16 5.94 18.30 -6.93
N ILE A 17 6.45 18.37 -8.15
CA ILE A 17 7.66 19.10 -8.46
C ILE A 17 7.24 20.56 -8.60
N ALA A 18 7.94 21.46 -7.90
CA ALA A 18 7.61 22.87 -7.96
C ALA A 18 7.68 23.36 -9.41
N SER A 19 6.59 23.92 -9.93
CA SER A 19 6.53 24.56 -11.25
C SER A 19 7.32 25.89 -11.29
N ALA A 20 7.76 26.38 -10.12
CA ALA A 20 8.57 27.57 -10.02
C ALA A 20 10.00 27.32 -10.53
N PRO A 21 10.61 28.25 -11.29
CA PRO A 21 11.97 28.08 -11.79
C PRO A 21 13.00 27.90 -10.67
N GLY A 22 13.67 26.75 -10.64
CA GLY A 22 14.83 26.51 -9.77
C GLY A 22 16.08 27.24 -10.26
N ALA A 23 17.21 27.06 -9.54
CA ALA A 23 18.46 27.76 -9.83
C ALA A 23 18.94 27.55 -11.27
N ARG A 24 18.85 26.31 -11.76
CA ARG A 24 19.27 25.96 -13.11
C ARG A 24 18.31 26.45 -14.19
N ALA A 25 17.00 26.36 -13.94
CA ALA A 25 15.99 26.92 -14.84
C ALA A 25 16.17 28.44 -14.98
N ALA A 26 16.37 29.15 -13.86
CA ALA A 26 16.66 30.58 -13.86
C ALA A 26 17.96 30.92 -14.63
N ALA A 27 19.00 30.10 -14.48
CA ALA A 27 20.24 30.25 -15.24
C ALA A 27 20.01 30.06 -16.75
N LEU A 28 19.19 29.09 -17.16
CA LEU A 28 18.81 28.88 -18.56
C LEU A 28 18.10 30.12 -19.15
N HIS A 29 17.10 30.66 -18.45
CA HIS A 29 16.43 31.90 -18.87
C HIS A 29 17.42 33.07 -19.01
N LYS A 30 18.36 33.20 -18.06
CA LYS A 30 19.37 34.27 -18.08
C LYS A 30 20.31 34.13 -19.28
N VAL A 31 20.79 32.92 -19.57
CA VAL A 31 21.68 32.66 -20.71
C VAL A 31 20.96 32.95 -22.03
N PHE A 32 19.72 32.50 -22.17
CA PHE A 32 18.93 32.75 -23.38
C PHE A 32 18.72 34.25 -23.63
N ARG A 33 18.25 34.99 -22.62
CA ARG A 33 18.08 36.46 -22.71
C ARG A 33 19.40 37.17 -23.02
N GLY A 34 20.49 36.73 -22.40
CA GLY A 34 21.82 37.25 -22.68
C GLY A 34 22.25 37.04 -24.13
N ALA A 35 22.06 35.82 -24.66
CA ALA A 35 22.39 35.49 -26.04
C ALA A 35 21.50 36.27 -27.04
N LEU A 36 20.19 36.34 -26.81
CA LEU A 36 19.25 37.07 -27.66
C LEU A 36 19.59 38.57 -27.72
N SER A 37 19.80 39.20 -26.57
CA SER A 37 20.18 40.62 -26.51
C SER A 37 21.54 40.90 -27.18
N SER A 38 22.50 39.97 -27.07
CA SER A 38 23.78 40.06 -27.78
C SER A 38 23.59 39.97 -29.30
N SER A 39 22.75 39.05 -29.78
CA SER A 39 22.44 38.89 -31.20
C SER A 39 21.74 40.11 -31.79
N ILE A 40 20.77 40.67 -31.07
CA ILE A 40 20.06 41.90 -31.49
C ILE A 40 21.02 43.09 -31.52
N ARG A 41 21.92 43.20 -30.53
CA ARG A 41 22.91 44.30 -30.48
C ARG A 41 23.91 44.24 -31.64
N ALA A 42 24.26 43.05 -32.12
CA ALA A 42 25.11 42.89 -33.29
C ALA A 42 24.48 43.50 -34.57
N ASN A 43 23.14 43.52 -34.65
CA ASN A 43 22.39 44.22 -35.68
C ASN A 43 22.21 45.71 -35.33
N SER A 44 23.31 46.45 -35.29
CA SER A 44 23.27 47.91 -35.08
C SER A 44 22.62 48.61 -36.28
N TYR A 45 22.04 49.79 -36.04
CA TYR A 45 21.47 50.60 -37.11
C TYR A 45 22.52 51.01 -38.15
N ASP A 46 23.77 51.25 -37.74
CA ASP A 46 24.87 51.58 -38.67
C ASP A 46 25.18 50.41 -39.62
N ASN A 47 25.25 49.18 -39.09
CA ASN A 47 25.43 47.98 -39.90
C ASN A 47 24.25 47.78 -40.84
N PHE A 48 23.02 47.96 -40.35
CA PHE A 48 21.80 47.79 -41.13
C PHE A 48 21.68 48.83 -42.26
N SER A 49 21.88 50.11 -41.95
CA SER A 49 21.76 51.20 -42.93
C SER A 49 22.86 51.16 -44.00
N SER A 50 24.05 50.65 -43.68
CA SER A 50 25.13 50.45 -44.66
C SER A 50 24.75 49.48 -45.80
N CYS A 51 23.89 48.51 -45.52
CA CYS A 51 23.36 47.56 -46.51
C CYS A 51 22.25 48.18 -47.39
N PHE A 52 21.66 49.29 -46.96
CA PHE A 52 20.57 49.99 -47.66
C PHE A 52 20.90 51.48 -47.87
N PRO A 53 21.96 51.81 -48.64
CA PRO A 53 22.47 53.19 -48.74
C PRO A 53 21.48 54.15 -49.40
N THR A 54 20.68 53.68 -50.37
CA THR A 54 19.67 54.52 -51.04
C THR A 54 18.52 54.89 -50.07
N PRO A 55 17.82 53.95 -49.41
CA PRO A 55 16.84 54.28 -48.36
C PRO A 55 17.42 55.11 -47.21
N ALA A 56 18.65 54.83 -46.78
CA ALA A 56 19.31 55.57 -45.70
C ALA A 56 19.47 57.07 -46.03
N LYS A 57 19.65 57.41 -47.30
CA LYS A 57 19.79 58.80 -47.77
C LYS A 57 18.46 59.52 -47.96
N TYR A 58 17.46 58.84 -48.52
CA TYR A 58 16.21 59.49 -48.94
C TYR A 58 15.05 59.34 -47.95
N CYS A 59 15.08 58.33 -47.07
CA CYS A 59 14.05 58.06 -46.09
C CYS A 59 14.61 57.47 -44.76
N PRO A 60 15.53 58.17 -44.07
CA PRO A 60 16.19 57.65 -42.88
C PRO A 60 15.22 57.31 -41.73
N THR A 61 14.21 58.14 -41.50
CA THR A 61 13.21 57.92 -40.44
C THR A 61 12.37 56.66 -40.67
N ALA A 62 12.02 56.37 -41.93
CA ALA A 62 11.27 55.17 -42.28
C ALA A 62 12.15 53.92 -42.12
N LEU A 63 13.42 53.99 -42.52
CA LEU A 63 14.37 52.90 -42.37
C LEU A 63 14.67 52.57 -40.89
N GLU A 64 14.84 53.60 -40.06
CA GLU A 64 15.01 53.45 -38.61
C GLU A 64 13.77 52.83 -37.97
N GLY A 65 12.57 53.22 -38.41
CA GLY A 65 11.31 52.60 -37.99
C GLY A 65 11.24 51.11 -38.32
N VAL A 66 11.62 50.71 -39.54
CA VAL A 66 11.67 49.29 -39.95
C VAL A 66 12.69 48.51 -39.14
N TRP A 67 13.89 49.04 -38.92
CA TRP A 67 14.92 48.39 -38.11
C TRP A 67 14.47 48.18 -36.66
N LYS A 68 13.88 49.20 -36.03
CA LYS A 68 13.32 49.08 -34.67
C LYS A 68 12.23 48.03 -34.63
N GLN A 69 11.27 48.09 -35.57
CA GLN A 69 10.18 47.12 -35.63
C GLN A 69 10.68 45.69 -35.84
N LEU A 70 11.68 45.49 -36.70
CA LEU A 70 12.29 44.18 -36.94
C LEU A 70 12.93 43.63 -35.66
N ASN A 71 13.75 44.43 -34.98
CA ASN A 71 14.43 44.00 -33.76
C ASN A 71 13.43 43.72 -32.63
N THR A 72 12.42 44.57 -32.44
CA THR A 72 11.35 44.34 -31.44
C THR A 72 10.56 43.08 -31.75
N ARG A 73 10.14 42.87 -33.01
CA ARG A 73 9.42 41.66 -33.40
C ARG A 73 10.26 40.42 -33.23
N LEU A 74 11.51 40.44 -33.66
CA LEU A 74 12.42 39.31 -33.47
C LEU A 74 12.57 38.95 -31.98
N GLU A 75 12.73 39.95 -31.11
CA GLU A 75 12.82 39.74 -29.67
C GLU A 75 11.54 39.11 -29.09
N GLU A 76 10.38 39.67 -29.42
CA GLU A 76 9.06 39.19 -28.97
C GLU A 76 8.80 37.74 -29.41
N GLU A 77 9.02 37.46 -30.70
CA GLU A 77 8.78 36.15 -31.31
C GLU A 77 9.73 35.10 -30.71
N CYS A 78 11.03 35.40 -30.61
CA CYS A 78 12.00 34.49 -30.01
C CYS A 78 11.70 34.21 -28.52
N MET A 79 11.29 35.22 -27.75
CA MET A 79 10.93 35.04 -26.34
C MET A 79 9.67 34.19 -26.20
N ARG A 80 8.66 34.41 -27.04
CA ARG A 80 7.42 33.64 -27.01
C ARG A 80 7.66 32.17 -27.41
N ASP A 81 8.43 31.95 -28.47
CA ASP A 81 8.72 30.59 -28.94
C ASP A 81 9.59 29.84 -27.93
N PHE A 82 10.51 30.52 -27.26
CA PHE A 82 11.29 29.95 -26.17
C PHE A 82 10.40 29.51 -25.00
N GLU A 83 9.47 30.35 -24.54
CA GLU A 83 8.55 29.99 -23.46
C GLU A 83 7.67 28.80 -23.86
N LYS A 84 7.16 28.79 -25.10
CA LYS A 84 6.40 27.67 -25.65
C LYS A 84 7.20 26.36 -25.63
N ILE A 85 8.48 26.40 -26.00
CA ILE A 85 9.36 25.21 -25.96
C ILE A 85 9.57 24.73 -24.52
N LEU A 86 9.73 25.66 -23.56
CA LEU A 86 9.89 25.31 -22.15
C LEU A 86 8.65 24.59 -21.60
N GLU A 87 7.46 25.08 -21.96
CA GLU A 87 6.17 24.48 -21.59
C GLU A 87 5.96 23.12 -22.26
N GLU A 88 6.12 23.02 -23.59
CA GLU A 88 5.88 21.78 -24.34
C GLU A 88 6.78 20.61 -23.92
N ARG A 89 7.99 20.92 -23.43
CA ARG A 89 8.98 19.92 -23.02
C ARG A 89 9.10 19.78 -21.50
N SER A 90 8.26 20.49 -20.73
CA SER A 90 8.32 20.54 -19.26
C SER A 90 9.74 20.77 -18.74
N VAL A 91 10.51 21.66 -19.38
CA VAL A 91 11.95 21.80 -19.12
C VAL A 91 12.20 22.28 -17.70
N VAL A 92 11.39 23.22 -17.20
CA VAL A 92 11.53 23.74 -15.83
C VAL A 92 11.38 22.63 -14.80
N GLU A 93 10.36 21.78 -14.99
CA GLU A 93 10.12 20.62 -14.14
C GLU A 93 11.28 19.63 -14.20
N GLY A 94 11.76 19.28 -15.40
CA GLY A 94 12.90 18.38 -15.57
C GLY A 94 14.21 18.91 -14.95
N LEU A 95 14.49 20.21 -15.08
CA LEU A 95 15.67 20.83 -14.46
C LEU A 95 15.54 20.87 -12.93
N ASN A 96 14.33 21.10 -12.41
CA ASN A 96 14.08 21.08 -10.97
C ASN A 96 14.23 19.67 -10.39
N GLN A 97 13.72 18.64 -11.08
CA GLN A 97 13.95 17.24 -10.71
C GLN A 97 15.45 16.93 -10.66
N TRP A 98 16.19 17.39 -11.67
CA TRP A 98 17.62 17.14 -11.75
C TRP A 98 18.41 17.83 -10.62
N ASP A 99 18.07 19.07 -10.28
CA ASP A 99 18.64 19.76 -9.12
C ASP A 99 18.32 19.00 -7.82
N GLY A 100 17.10 18.44 -7.70
CA GLY A 100 16.71 17.55 -6.59
C GLY A 100 17.57 16.28 -6.48
N MET A 101 17.81 15.60 -7.61
CA MET A 101 18.67 14.41 -7.67
C MET A 101 20.14 14.73 -7.32
N ILE A 102 20.65 15.89 -7.75
CA ILE A 102 22.01 16.34 -7.39
C ILE A 102 22.13 16.57 -5.88
N GLU A 103 21.13 17.22 -5.27
CA GLU A 103 21.13 17.48 -3.82
C GLU A 103 20.94 16.19 -3.00
N GLU A 104 20.17 15.22 -3.49
CA GLU A 104 20.13 13.88 -2.90
C GLU A 104 21.48 13.16 -3.00
N ALA A 105 22.13 13.18 -4.16
CA ALA A 105 23.44 12.57 -4.35
C ALA A 105 24.52 13.24 -3.46
N ARG A 106 24.46 14.57 -3.30
CA ARG A 106 25.33 15.30 -2.36
C ARG A 106 25.07 14.89 -0.91
N ARG A 107 23.80 14.78 -0.50
CA ARG A 107 23.43 14.30 0.84
C ARG A 107 23.87 12.86 1.07
N ALA A 108 23.77 11.98 0.07
CA ALA A 108 24.27 10.62 0.15
C ALA A 108 25.78 10.58 0.33
N LYS A 109 26.53 11.32 -0.50
CA LYS A 109 27.99 11.45 -0.38
C LYS A 109 28.42 11.97 0.99
N ASN A 110 27.73 12.96 1.54
CA ASN A 110 28.06 13.53 2.85
C ASN A 110 27.74 12.59 4.03
N ARG A 111 26.85 11.59 3.82
CA ARG A 111 26.51 10.57 4.82
C ARG A 111 27.35 9.29 4.71
N ALA A 112 28.07 9.12 3.60
CA ALA A 112 28.89 7.94 3.37
C ALA A 112 30.04 7.86 4.40
N VAL A 113 30.29 6.66 4.90
CA VAL A 113 31.39 6.38 5.84
C VAL A 113 32.68 6.13 5.04
N GLU A 114 33.84 6.52 5.58
CA GLU A 114 35.14 6.20 4.94
C GLU A 114 35.28 4.68 4.70
N GLY A 115 35.47 4.31 3.44
CA GLY A 115 35.62 2.91 3.00
C GLY A 115 34.38 2.31 2.32
N GLU A 116 33.25 3.03 2.26
CA GLU A 116 32.07 2.59 1.52
C GLU A 116 32.28 2.75 0.01
N GLU A 117 32.08 1.66 -0.75
CA GLU A 117 32.19 1.71 -2.21
C GLU A 117 31.06 2.56 -2.81
N PRO A 118 31.35 3.40 -3.81
CA PRO A 118 30.33 4.21 -4.44
C PRO A 118 29.30 3.33 -5.15
N PRO A 119 28.01 3.73 -5.17
CA PRO A 119 26.97 2.95 -5.81
C PRO A 119 27.26 2.76 -7.30
N VAL A 120 26.96 1.57 -7.81
CA VAL A 120 27.13 1.23 -9.22
C VAL A 120 26.15 2.06 -10.06
N PRO A 121 26.61 2.77 -11.11
CA PRO A 121 25.73 3.51 -11.99
C PRO A 121 24.70 2.61 -12.67
N LEU A 122 23.45 3.09 -12.79
CA LEU A 122 22.33 2.31 -13.36
C LEU A 122 22.62 1.73 -14.76
N HIS A 123 23.36 2.46 -15.60
CA HIS A 123 23.69 2.03 -16.96
C HIS A 123 24.70 0.87 -17.03
N LYS A 124 25.31 0.50 -15.90
CA LYS A 124 26.21 -0.65 -15.80
C LYS A 124 25.52 -1.91 -15.28
N LEU A 125 24.30 -1.78 -14.76
CA LEU A 125 23.51 -2.91 -14.28
C LEU A 125 22.97 -3.68 -15.48
N SER A 126 22.96 -5.00 -15.37
CA SER A 126 22.30 -5.89 -16.30
C SER A 126 20.77 -5.74 -16.24
N ALA A 127 20.08 -6.21 -17.28
CA ALA A 127 18.62 -6.18 -17.31
C ALA A 127 17.99 -6.99 -16.16
N GLU A 128 18.61 -8.10 -15.76
CA GLU A 128 18.15 -8.93 -14.65
C GLU A 128 18.30 -8.21 -13.30
N GLU A 129 19.43 -7.54 -13.06
CA GLU A 129 19.64 -6.75 -11.86
C GLU A 129 18.65 -5.57 -11.75
N LEU A 130 18.36 -4.90 -12.86
CA LEU A 130 17.36 -3.83 -12.87
C LEU A 130 15.95 -4.37 -12.60
N TYR A 131 15.60 -5.51 -13.19
CA TYR A 131 14.31 -6.15 -13.00
C TYR A 131 14.11 -6.61 -11.54
N THR A 132 15.12 -7.29 -10.98
CA THR A 132 15.10 -7.76 -9.59
C THR A 132 15.08 -6.59 -8.61
N ALA A 133 15.87 -5.54 -8.84
CA ALA A 133 15.86 -4.33 -8.01
C ALA A 133 14.47 -3.65 -8.01
N HIS A 134 13.79 -3.62 -9.16
CA HIS A 134 12.44 -3.06 -9.26
C HIS A 134 11.38 -3.93 -8.55
N LEU A 135 11.49 -5.25 -8.62
CA LEU A 135 10.53 -6.16 -7.98
C LEU A 135 10.72 -6.33 -6.49
N THR A 136 11.95 -6.20 -6.00
CA THR A 136 12.31 -6.37 -4.59
C THR A 136 11.39 -5.63 -3.62
N PRO A 137 11.09 -4.31 -3.77
CA PRO A 137 10.20 -3.62 -2.83
C PRO A 137 8.78 -4.19 -2.81
N PHE A 138 8.25 -4.62 -3.94
CA PHE A 138 6.90 -5.21 -4.02
C PHE A 138 6.87 -6.59 -3.36
N ILE A 139 7.89 -7.40 -3.57
CA ILE A 139 8.02 -8.72 -2.94
C ILE A 139 8.18 -8.56 -1.42
N GLN A 140 8.98 -7.59 -0.98
CA GLN A 140 9.14 -7.27 0.45
C GLN A 140 7.80 -6.86 1.06
N GLN A 141 7.08 -5.91 0.46
CA GLN A 141 5.75 -5.49 0.92
C GLN A 141 4.77 -6.65 1.01
N ALA A 142 4.71 -7.50 -0.03
CA ALA A 142 3.84 -8.68 -0.04
C ALA A 142 4.22 -9.69 1.05
N SER A 143 5.52 -9.88 1.30
CA SER A 143 6.02 -10.77 2.34
C SER A 143 5.67 -10.27 3.75
N GLU A 144 5.76 -8.96 3.98
CA GLU A 144 5.40 -8.31 5.25
C GLU A 144 3.89 -8.43 5.51
N GLU A 145 3.06 -8.19 4.48
CA GLU A 145 1.61 -8.33 4.56
C GLU A 145 1.23 -9.78 4.89
N LEU A 146 1.82 -10.77 4.20
CA LEU A 146 1.55 -12.18 4.43
C LEU A 146 1.98 -12.62 5.83
N ASN A 147 3.16 -12.18 6.28
CA ASN A 147 3.67 -12.49 7.61
C ASN A 147 2.75 -11.93 8.70
N THR A 148 2.26 -10.70 8.51
CA THR A 148 1.29 -10.08 9.44
C THR A 148 -0.01 -10.88 9.51
N LYS A 149 -0.57 -11.30 8.37
CA LYS A 149 -1.79 -12.15 8.34
C LYS A 149 -1.55 -13.51 8.98
N LEU A 150 -0.37 -14.10 8.77
CA LEU A 150 0.01 -15.38 9.37
C LEU A 150 0.08 -15.26 10.90
N GLN A 151 0.75 -14.22 11.42
CA GLN A 151 0.84 -13.95 12.85
C GLN A 151 -0.54 -13.73 13.47
N GLN A 152 -1.41 -12.95 12.82
CA GLN A 152 -2.78 -12.73 13.27
C GLN A 152 -3.57 -14.06 13.34
N THR A 153 -3.49 -14.88 12.29
CA THR A 153 -4.17 -16.18 12.25
C THR A 153 -3.63 -17.14 13.31
N GLN A 154 -2.31 -17.15 13.54
CA GLN A 154 -1.70 -17.97 14.59
C GLN A 154 -2.18 -17.53 15.99
N GLN A 155 -2.28 -16.22 16.23
CA GLN A 155 -2.81 -15.69 17.48
C GLN A 155 -4.29 -16.05 17.68
N ASP A 156 -5.10 -15.92 16.63
CA ASP A 156 -6.52 -16.28 16.68
C ASP A 156 -6.72 -17.79 16.94
N ASN A 157 -5.90 -18.64 16.32
CA ASN A 157 -5.92 -20.08 16.55
C ASN A 157 -5.51 -20.43 17.99
N ALA A 158 -4.51 -19.76 18.55
CA ALA A 158 -4.11 -19.95 19.94
C ALA A 158 -5.24 -19.56 20.91
N ASN A 159 -5.91 -18.42 20.65
CA ASN A 159 -7.05 -17.96 21.44
C ASN A 159 -8.22 -18.98 21.38
N LYS A 160 -8.57 -19.45 20.18
CA LYS A 160 -9.62 -20.46 19.99
C LYS A 160 -9.27 -21.79 20.68
N MET A 161 -8.01 -22.20 20.65
CA MET A 161 -7.58 -23.42 21.32
C MET A 161 -7.74 -23.30 22.85
N ASN A 162 -7.42 -22.13 23.40
CA ASN A 162 -7.65 -21.84 24.82
C ASN A 162 -9.15 -21.88 25.16
N GLU A 163 -9.99 -21.20 24.38
CA GLU A 163 -11.46 -21.24 24.56
C GLU A 163 -12.02 -22.67 24.52
N ILE A 164 -11.59 -23.48 23.55
CA ILE A 164 -12.01 -24.89 23.45
C ILE A 164 -11.57 -25.68 24.69
N SER A 165 -10.36 -25.44 25.20
CA SER A 165 -9.85 -26.13 26.38
C SER A 165 -10.65 -25.78 27.64
N GLU A 166 -11.01 -24.50 27.81
CA GLU A 166 -11.85 -24.02 28.92
C GLU A 166 -13.27 -24.59 28.82
N GLN A 167 -13.86 -24.56 27.62
CA GLN A 167 -15.18 -25.15 27.37
C GLN A 167 -15.19 -26.65 27.66
N ARG A 168 -14.13 -27.39 27.26
CA ARG A 168 -14.01 -28.82 27.57
C ARG A 168 -13.90 -29.08 29.07
N ALA A 169 -13.17 -28.25 29.82
CA ALA A 169 -13.09 -28.35 31.27
C ALA A 169 -14.45 -28.07 31.93
N GLU A 170 -15.18 -27.06 31.46
CA GLU A 170 -16.51 -26.73 31.96
C GLU A 170 -17.53 -27.84 31.67
N ILE A 171 -17.52 -28.41 30.46
CA ILE A 171 -18.39 -29.56 30.11
C ILE A 171 -18.11 -30.74 31.05
N ALA A 172 -16.83 -31.05 31.31
CA ALA A 172 -16.47 -32.12 32.24
C ALA A 172 -17.00 -31.87 33.65
N ARG A 173 -16.94 -30.61 34.12
CA ARG A 173 -17.49 -30.19 35.43
C ARG A 173 -19.01 -30.32 35.49
N LEU A 174 -19.71 -29.87 34.45
CA LEU A 174 -21.17 -29.97 34.35
C LEU A 174 -21.63 -31.43 34.30
N LEU A 175 -20.94 -32.29 33.53
CA LEU A 175 -21.23 -33.72 33.48
C LEU A 175 -21.01 -34.39 34.83
N ALA A 176 -19.93 -34.07 35.55
CA ALA A 176 -19.68 -34.60 36.89
C ALA A 176 -20.79 -34.18 37.88
N THR A 177 -21.26 -32.93 37.79
CA THR A 177 -22.35 -32.42 38.63
C THR A 177 -23.67 -33.13 38.33
N LEU A 178 -24.00 -33.32 37.04
CA LEU A 178 -25.20 -34.05 36.62
C LEU A 178 -25.15 -35.52 37.05
N GLN A 179 -24.01 -36.18 36.91
CA GLN A 179 -23.82 -37.55 37.40
C GLN A 179 -23.98 -37.63 38.93
N GLY A 180 -23.53 -36.62 39.67
CA GLY A 180 -23.78 -36.50 41.10
C GLY A 180 -25.28 -36.39 41.42
N ALA A 181 -25.98 -35.45 40.78
CA ALA A 181 -27.41 -35.24 40.98
C ALA A 181 -28.26 -36.48 40.60
N VAL A 182 -27.91 -37.18 39.52
CA VAL A 182 -28.58 -38.45 39.14
C VAL A 182 -28.38 -39.50 40.23
N LYS A 183 -27.16 -39.67 40.75
CA LYS A 183 -26.90 -40.59 41.87
C LYS A 183 -27.66 -40.20 43.13
N GLU A 184 -27.80 -38.90 43.42
CA GLU A 184 -28.60 -38.42 44.56
C GLU A 184 -30.09 -38.73 44.38
N VAL A 185 -30.64 -38.57 43.17
CA VAL A 185 -32.03 -38.95 42.86
C VAL A 185 -32.21 -40.47 42.93
N GLU A 186 -31.30 -41.26 42.37
CA GLU A 186 -31.32 -42.72 42.48
C GLU A 186 -31.28 -43.17 43.95
N ALA A 187 -30.39 -42.58 44.75
CA ALA A 187 -30.32 -42.84 46.18
C ALA A 187 -31.60 -42.40 46.92
N GLY A 188 -32.19 -41.27 46.55
CA GLY A 188 -33.45 -40.78 47.10
C GLY A 188 -34.66 -41.65 46.76
N VAL A 189 -34.73 -42.17 45.53
CA VAL A 189 -35.73 -43.18 45.10
C VAL A 189 -35.53 -44.48 45.86
N GLN A 190 -34.28 -44.94 46.01
CA GLN A 190 -33.99 -46.15 46.75
C GLN A 190 -34.28 -46.00 48.25
N ALA A 191 -34.03 -44.83 48.82
CA ALA A 191 -34.38 -44.49 50.19
C ALA A 191 -35.90 -44.38 50.40
N THR A 192 -36.66 -43.85 49.43
CA THR A 192 -38.13 -43.86 49.49
C THR A 192 -38.69 -45.28 49.31
N MET A 193 -38.11 -46.11 48.45
CA MET A 193 -38.44 -47.55 48.37
C MET A 193 -38.15 -48.31 49.67
N GLN A 194 -37.15 -47.88 50.45
CA GLN A 194 -36.83 -48.48 51.75
C GLN A 194 -37.64 -47.88 52.92
N ALA A 195 -37.97 -46.58 52.85
CA ALA A 195 -38.76 -45.87 53.85
C ALA A 195 -40.27 -46.16 53.70
N ASP A 196 -40.73 -46.47 52.49
CA ASP A 196 -42.03 -47.08 52.22
C ASP A 196 -42.03 -48.57 52.55
N GLY A 197 -41.38 -48.93 53.67
CA GLY A 197 -41.24 -50.26 54.23
C GLY A 197 -42.56 -50.86 54.73
N GLY A 198 -43.56 -50.96 53.85
CA GLY A 198 -44.20 -52.23 53.57
C GLY A 198 -43.48 -52.87 52.39
N GLY A 199 -42.50 -53.73 52.66
CA GLY A 199 -41.66 -54.35 51.63
C GLY A 199 -42.50 -55.03 50.54
N PHE A 200 -42.36 -54.56 49.30
CA PHE A 200 -42.82 -55.30 48.13
C PHE A 200 -41.76 -56.37 47.81
N ASP A 201 -41.79 -57.47 48.56
CA ASP A 201 -41.05 -58.67 48.22
C ASP A 201 -41.73 -59.33 47.02
N GLY A 202 -41.17 -59.12 45.82
CA GLY A 202 -41.63 -59.78 44.60
C GLY A 202 -41.58 -61.32 44.69
N ASN A 203 -40.88 -61.87 45.69
CA ASN A 203 -40.89 -63.29 46.01
C ASN A 203 -42.10 -63.69 46.87
N SER A 204 -42.52 -62.86 47.83
CA SER A 204 -43.72 -63.05 48.67
C SER A 204 -45.01 -63.10 47.84
N LEU A 205 -45.16 -62.17 46.89
CA LEU A 205 -46.33 -62.15 45.99
C LEU A 205 -46.37 -63.36 45.06
N ARG A 206 -45.20 -63.88 44.66
CA ARG A 206 -45.13 -65.11 43.88
C ARG A 206 -45.57 -66.33 44.69
N THR A 207 -45.22 -66.40 45.97
CA THR A 207 -45.70 -67.45 46.88
C THR A 207 -47.19 -67.33 47.20
N GLU A 208 -47.71 -66.11 47.41
CA GLU A 208 -49.14 -65.89 47.65
C GLU A 208 -50.01 -66.22 46.44
N VAL A 209 -49.54 -65.89 45.23
CA VAL A 209 -50.22 -66.30 43.98
C VAL A 209 -50.20 -67.81 43.82
N TRP A 210 -49.10 -68.46 44.19
CA TRP A 210 -48.97 -69.93 44.13
C TRP A 210 -49.92 -70.65 45.10
N ASP A 211 -50.02 -70.16 46.35
CA ASP A 211 -50.93 -70.73 47.35
C ASP A 211 -52.41 -70.49 46.98
N MET A 212 -52.72 -69.33 46.40
CA MET A 212 -54.07 -69.02 45.92
C MET A 212 -54.47 -69.88 44.71
N GLU A 213 -53.53 -70.18 43.80
CA GLU A 213 -53.75 -71.16 42.73
C GLU A 213 -53.99 -72.56 43.28
N GLN A 214 -53.30 -72.96 44.36
CA GLN A 214 -53.53 -74.25 45.02
C GLN A 214 -54.93 -74.33 45.66
N GLU A 215 -55.38 -73.28 46.35
CA GLU A 215 -56.71 -73.23 46.98
C GLU A 215 -57.86 -73.20 45.96
N ILE A 216 -57.71 -72.46 44.85
CA ILE A 216 -58.71 -72.43 43.77
C ILE A 216 -58.80 -73.80 43.07
N THR A 217 -57.68 -74.52 42.98
CA THR A 217 -57.67 -75.86 42.39
C THR A 217 -58.29 -76.92 43.33
N ALA A 218 -58.13 -76.75 44.64
CA ALA A 218 -58.71 -77.63 45.66
C ALA A 218 -60.23 -77.44 45.85
N THR A 219 -60.76 -76.24 45.60
CA THR A 219 -62.20 -75.92 45.71
C THR A 219 -63.00 -76.26 44.44
N ARG A 220 -62.35 -76.79 43.40
CA ARG A 220 -62.96 -77.11 42.09
C ARG A 220 -63.16 -78.62 41.83
N GLN A 221 -63.01 -79.47 42.86
CA GLN A 221 -63.41 -80.89 42.88
C GLN A 221 -64.61 -81.11 43.80
#